data_AF-A0A950SUG6-F1
#
_entry.id   AF-A0A950SUG6-F1
#
_cell.length_a   1.000
_cell.length_b   1.000
_cell.length_c   1.000
_cell.angle_alpha   90.00
_cell.angle_beta   90.00
_cell.angle_gamma   90.00
#
_symmetry.space_group_name_H-M   'P 1'
#
loop_
_entity.id
_entity.type
_entity.pdbx_description
1 polymer ?
#
loop_
_entity_poly.entity_id
_entity_poly.type
_entity_poly.pdbx_seq_one_letter_code
_entity_poly.pdbx_strand_id
1 'polypeptide(L)'
;MRRSLRIVDALAEQGIGVTLISGGEPLADLAHIRAERLVQLPPIKARDAEFKLLVDETDRPVDDALRTVRRSALLAAFAEARPDAVLIEAFPFGRRAFRFELEGLIEAAWLRRLRPLVLCSLRDIVVAPSDPRRPGEIVERVRKWFDFVLVHGDPAFIPLEAS
;
A
#
# COMPACT_ATOMS: atom_id res chain seq x y z
N MET A 1 1.82 -8.41 -5.79
CA MET A 1 2.55 -8.83 -4.57
C MET A 1 4.01 -9.20 -4.78
N ARG A 2 4.42 -9.84 -5.88
CA ARG A 2 5.82 -10.26 -6.09
C ARG A 2 6.89 -9.18 -5.86
N ARG A 3 6.61 -7.91 -6.15
CA ARG A 3 7.56 -6.80 -5.90
C ARG A 3 7.72 -6.48 -4.42
N SER A 4 6.62 -6.36 -3.67
CA SER A 4 6.65 -6.10 -2.24
C SER A 4 7.47 -7.17 -1.52
N LEU A 5 7.38 -8.44 -1.94
CA LEU A 5 8.23 -9.52 -1.44
C LEU A 5 9.72 -9.26 -1.70
N ARG A 6 10.09 -8.88 -2.93
CA ARG A 6 11.49 -8.54 -3.26
C ARG A 6 12.03 -7.34 -2.48
N ILE A 7 11.20 -6.33 -2.24
CA ILE A 7 11.58 -5.17 -1.42
C ILE A 7 11.83 -5.63 0.01
N VAL A 8 10.93 -6.44 0.58
CA VAL A 8 11.10 -7.00 1.92
C VAL A 8 12.38 -7.82 2.02
N ASP A 9 12.64 -8.72 1.07
CA ASP A 9 13.83 -9.57 1.09
C ASP A 9 15.12 -8.72 1.01
N ALA A 10 15.15 -7.72 0.11
CA ALA A 10 16.29 -6.83 -0.02
C ALA A 10 16.53 -5.98 1.25
N LEU A 11 15.47 -5.49 1.90
CA LEU A 11 15.59 -4.75 3.16
C LEU A 11 16.09 -5.66 4.29
N ALA A 12 15.55 -6.88 4.39
CA ALA A 12 15.97 -7.86 5.38
C ALA A 12 17.44 -8.27 5.20
N GLU A 13 17.93 -8.39 3.97
CA GLU A 13 19.34 -8.64 3.67
C GLU A 13 20.27 -7.51 4.12
N GLN A 14 19.76 -6.27 4.19
CA GLN A 14 20.48 -5.12 4.76
C GLN A 14 20.31 -4.99 6.28
N GLY A 15 19.67 -5.97 6.94
CA GLY A 15 19.43 -5.95 8.39
C GLY A 15 18.33 -4.99 8.83
N ILE A 16 17.46 -4.56 7.91
CA ILE A 16 16.32 -3.69 8.22
C ILE A 16 15.13 -4.57 8.62
N GLY A 17 14.58 -4.34 9.82
CA GLY A 17 13.37 -5.01 10.29
C GLY A 17 12.15 -4.58 9.49
N VAL A 18 11.40 -5.54 8.95
CA VAL A 18 10.22 -5.27 8.12
C VAL A 18 8.97 -5.91 8.72
N THR A 19 7.95 -5.08 8.98
CA THR A 19 6.58 -5.54 9.17
C THR A 19 5.84 -5.44 7.84
N LEU A 20 5.53 -6.59 7.22
CA LEU A 20 4.71 -6.64 6.02
C LEU A 20 3.23 -6.75 6.40
N ILE A 21 2.41 -5.84 5.89
CA ILE A 21 0.95 -5.89 6.05
C ILE A 21 0.33 -6.30 4.72
N SER A 22 -0.44 -7.40 4.71
CA SER A 22 -1.13 -7.93 3.55
C SER A 22 -2.64 -7.81 3.72
N GLY A 23 -3.32 -7.19 2.75
CA GLY A 23 -4.79 -7.03 2.77
C GLY A 23 -5.54 -7.82 1.69
N GLY A 24 -4.82 -8.51 0.80
CA GLY A 24 -5.40 -9.39 -0.21
C GLY A 24 -5.56 -10.82 0.31
N GLU A 25 -5.89 -11.75 -0.58
CA GLU A 25 -5.90 -13.18 -0.25
C GLU A 25 -4.52 -13.63 0.26
N PRO A 26 -4.47 -14.49 1.30
CA PRO A 26 -3.22 -15.08 1.76
C PRO A 26 -2.52 -15.80 0.61
N LEU A 27 -1.29 -15.39 0.29
CA LEU A 27 -0.46 -16.07 -0.70
C LEU A 27 0.41 -17.12 -0.01
N ALA A 28 0.52 -18.30 -0.60
CA ALA A 28 1.44 -19.35 -0.10
C ALA A 28 2.89 -18.84 0.01
N ASP A 29 3.30 -17.99 -0.93
CA ASP A 29 4.64 -17.38 -0.97
C ASP A 29 4.94 -16.49 0.25
N LEU A 30 3.92 -16.04 1.00
CA LEU A 30 4.13 -15.28 2.24
C LEU A 30 4.70 -16.13 3.38
N ALA A 31 4.60 -17.47 3.30
CA ALA A 31 5.12 -18.35 4.34
C ALA A 31 6.66 -18.37 4.42
N HIS A 32 7.34 -17.89 3.37
CA HIS A 32 8.80 -17.91 3.26
C HIS A 32 9.45 -16.54 3.18
N ILE A 33 8.67 -15.48 3.40
CA ILE A 33 9.18 -14.12 3.32
C ILE A 33 10.10 -13.79 4.51
N ARG A 34 11.15 -13.02 4.27
CA ARG A 34 12.09 -12.58 5.33
C ARG A 34 11.60 -11.38 6.15
N ALA A 35 10.30 -11.12 6.18
CA ALA A 35 9.75 -10.12 7.07
C ALA A 35 9.92 -10.57 8.53
N GLU A 36 10.30 -9.64 9.41
CA GLU A 36 10.31 -9.86 10.86
C GLU A 36 8.89 -10.17 11.36
N ARG A 37 7.89 -9.54 10.74
CA ARG A 37 6.49 -9.75 11.04
C ARG A 37 5.62 -9.69 9.79
N LEU A 38 4.71 -10.65 9.67
CA LEU A 38 3.62 -10.62 8.70
C LEU A 38 2.30 -10.37 9.42
N VAL A 39 1.57 -9.34 9.00
CA VAL A 39 0.22 -9.03 9.48
C VAL A 39 -0.75 -9.20 8.33
N GLN A 40 -1.60 -10.22 8.42
CA GLN A 40 -2.70 -10.43 7.48
C GLN A 40 -3.94 -9.68 7.98
N LEU A 41 -4.43 -8.72 7.20
CA LEU A 41 -5.73 -8.08 7.44
C LEU A 41 -6.86 -9.00 6.93
N PRO A 42 -8.10 -8.84 7.42
CA PRO A 42 -9.26 -9.52 6.86
C PRO A 42 -9.29 -9.37 5.34
N PRO A 43 -9.14 -10.45 4.55
CA PRO A 43 -8.82 -10.38 3.13
C PRO A 43 -9.93 -9.71 2.32
N ILE A 44 -9.52 -8.89 1.36
CA ILE A 44 -10.40 -8.34 0.33
C ILE A 44 -9.83 -8.73 -1.03
N LYS A 45 -10.70 -9.25 -1.91
CA LYS A 45 -10.39 -9.54 -3.31
C LYS A 45 -11.31 -8.78 -4.24
N ALA A 46 -10.86 -8.56 -5.46
CA ALA A 46 -11.72 -8.05 -6.52
C ALA A 46 -12.45 -9.20 -7.20
N ARG A 47 -13.75 -9.06 -7.38
CA ARG A 47 -14.57 -10.05 -8.09
C ARG A 47 -14.48 -9.89 -9.61
N ASP A 48 -14.14 -8.70 -10.07
CA ASP A 48 -14.01 -8.36 -11.49
C ASP A 48 -12.61 -7.78 -11.80
N ALA A 49 -12.16 -7.91 -13.05
CA ALA A 49 -10.88 -7.38 -13.51
C ALA A 49 -10.81 -5.84 -13.49
N GLU A 50 -11.95 -5.18 -13.38
CA GLU A 50 -12.07 -3.73 -13.25
C GLU A 50 -11.95 -3.27 -11.79
N PHE A 51 -11.93 -4.20 -10.83
CA PHE A 51 -11.93 -4.02 -9.38
C PHE A 51 -13.03 -3.06 -8.91
N LYS A 52 -14.19 -3.07 -9.60
CA LYS A 52 -15.36 -2.26 -9.23
C LYS A 52 -16.08 -2.87 -8.05
N LEU A 53 -16.17 -4.20 -8.00
CA LEU A 53 -16.74 -4.92 -6.89
C LEU A 53 -15.65 -5.59 -6.04
N LEU A 54 -15.46 -5.07 -4.83
CA LEU A 54 -14.63 -5.70 -3.79
C LEU A 54 -15.50 -6.62 -2.93
N VAL A 55 -14.98 -7.82 -2.66
CA VAL A 55 -15.64 -8.83 -1.83
C VAL A 55 -14.70 -9.37 -0.74
N ASP A 56 -15.28 -9.87 0.34
CA ASP A 56 -14.60 -10.57 1.42
C ASP A 56 -14.22 -12.02 1.04
N GLU A 57 -13.66 -12.78 2.00
CA GLU A 57 -13.33 -14.21 1.81
C GLU A 57 -14.54 -15.09 1.45
N THR A 58 -15.77 -14.65 1.76
CA THR A 58 -17.03 -15.37 1.54
C THR A 58 -17.77 -14.88 0.29
N ASP A 59 -17.11 -14.10 -0.58
CA ASP A 59 -17.67 -13.49 -1.78
C ASP A 59 -18.82 -12.48 -1.51
N ARG A 60 -18.92 -11.95 -0.29
CA ARG A 60 -19.88 -10.89 0.05
C ARG A 60 -19.27 -9.50 -0.18
N PRO A 61 -20.05 -8.51 -0.63
CA PRO A 61 -19.56 -7.14 -0.81
C PRO A 61 -18.96 -6.57 0.48
N VAL A 62 -17.87 -5.81 0.34
CA VAL A 62 -17.22 -5.12 1.48
C VAL A 62 -18.17 -4.09 2.08
N ASP A 63 -18.57 -4.33 3.33
CA ASP A 63 -19.43 -3.43 4.12
C ASP A 63 -18.61 -2.53 5.06
N ASP A 64 -19.30 -1.62 5.77
CA ASP A 64 -18.66 -0.67 6.68
C ASP A 64 -18.11 -1.35 7.96
N ALA A 65 -18.68 -2.48 8.36
CA ALA A 65 -18.17 -3.27 9.48
C ALA A 65 -16.78 -3.82 9.14
N LEU A 66 -16.62 -4.45 7.97
CA LEU A 66 -15.34 -4.96 7.49
C LEU A 66 -14.32 -3.83 7.30
N ARG A 67 -14.72 -2.69 6.72
CA ARG A 67 -13.86 -1.50 6.60
C ARG A 67 -13.32 -1.04 7.97
N THR A 68 -14.19 -1.03 8.98
CA THR A 68 -13.84 -0.61 10.35
C THR A 68 -12.86 -1.58 11.00
N VAL A 69 -13.11 -2.89 10.87
CA VAL A 69 -12.21 -3.93 11.40
C VAL A 69 -10.84 -3.84 10.73
N ARG A 70 -10.80 -3.73 9.39
CA ARG A 70 -9.55 -3.61 8.64
C ARG A 70 -8.75 -2.37 9.01
N ARG A 71 -9.40 -1.20 9.07
CA ARG A 71 -8.74 0.04 9.48
C ARG A 71 -8.16 -0.08 10.89
N SER A 72 -8.93 -0.64 11.83
CA SER A 72 -8.47 -0.84 13.20
C SER A 72 -7.25 -1.78 13.27
N ALA A 73 -7.29 -2.89 12.54
CA ALA A 73 -6.17 -3.83 12.46
C ALA A 73 -4.91 -3.21 11.84
N LEU A 74 -5.07 -2.42 10.77
CA LEU A 74 -3.98 -1.68 10.13
C LEU A 74 -3.32 -0.69 11.09
N LEU A 75 -4.13 0.10 11.80
CA LEU A 75 -3.64 1.09 12.76
C LEU A 75 -2.98 0.45 13.99
N ALA A 76 -3.52 -0.68 14.46
CA ALA A 76 -2.91 -1.45 15.54
C ALA A 76 -1.52 -2.00 15.13
N ALA A 77 -1.42 -2.58 13.94
CA ALA A 77 -0.16 -3.07 13.40
C ALA A 77 0.88 -1.95 13.24
N PHE A 78 0.47 -0.81 12.68
CA PHE A 78 1.32 0.39 12.61
C PHE A 78 1.77 0.85 14.00
N ALA A 79 0.86 0.85 14.98
CA ALA A 79 1.16 1.35 16.30
C ALA A 79 2.14 0.47 17.08
N GLU A 80 2.02 -0.85 16.91
CA GLU A 80 2.89 -1.85 17.51
C GLU A 80 4.27 -1.86 16.85
N ALA A 81 4.33 -1.78 15.52
CA ALA A 81 5.59 -1.82 14.76
C ALA A 81 6.48 -0.59 15.02
N ARG A 82 5.90 0.57 15.36
CA ARG A 82 6.62 1.84 15.59
C ARG A 82 7.69 2.11 14.51
N PRO A 83 7.32 2.06 13.23
CA PRO A 83 8.31 2.08 12.16
C PRO A 83 9.01 3.43 12.06
N ASP A 84 10.22 3.45 11.50
CA ASP A 84 10.91 4.67 11.04
C ASP A 84 10.46 5.12 9.64
N ALA A 85 9.90 4.19 8.86
CA ALA A 85 9.35 4.45 7.54
C ALA A 85 8.12 3.58 7.24
N VAL A 86 7.14 4.15 6.55
CA VAL A 86 5.92 3.50 6.05
C VAL A 86 5.97 3.53 4.53
N LEU A 87 6.05 2.35 3.90
CA LEU A 87 6.02 2.22 2.44
C LEU A 87 4.65 1.69 1.99
N ILE A 88 3.96 2.46 1.15
CA ILE A 88 2.63 2.11 0.63
C ILE A 88 2.74 1.80 -0.86
N GLU A 89 2.29 0.62 -1.26
CA GLU A 89 2.29 0.21 -2.67
C GLU A 89 1.18 0.89 -3.45
N ALA A 90 1.58 1.52 -4.56
CA ALA A 90 0.75 2.18 -5.55
C ALA A 90 -0.12 3.34 -5.04
N PHE A 91 -0.36 3.56 -3.75
CA PHE A 91 -1.18 4.68 -3.28
C PHE A 91 -0.32 5.96 -3.15
N PRO A 92 -0.71 7.10 -3.75
CA PRO A 92 -2.07 7.43 -4.21
C PRO A 92 -2.37 7.23 -5.71
N PHE A 93 -1.40 6.74 -6.48
CA PHE A 93 -1.51 6.51 -7.94
C PHE A 93 -2.51 5.40 -8.32
N GLY A 94 -2.69 4.43 -7.45
CA GLY A 94 -3.44 3.21 -7.65
C GLY A 94 -4.94 3.38 -7.41
N ARG A 95 -5.60 2.27 -7.08
CA ARG A 95 -7.06 2.21 -6.94
C ARG A 95 -7.50 2.90 -5.63
N ARG A 96 -8.59 3.67 -5.72
CA ARG A 96 -9.14 4.46 -4.60
C ARG A 96 -9.89 3.64 -3.57
N ALA A 97 -10.19 2.39 -3.88
CA ALA A 97 -11.09 1.56 -3.08
C ALA A 97 -10.58 1.32 -1.65
N PHE A 98 -9.26 1.43 -1.42
CA PHE A 98 -8.63 1.29 -0.09
C PHE A 98 -8.30 2.64 0.58
N ARG A 99 -8.79 3.78 0.05
CA ARG A 99 -8.60 5.10 0.69
C ARG A 99 -9.08 5.12 2.14
N PHE A 100 -10.19 4.42 2.42
CA PHE A 100 -10.81 4.39 3.76
C PHE A 100 -9.88 3.91 4.87
N GLU A 101 -8.89 3.07 4.57
CA GLU A 101 -7.91 2.58 5.54
C GLU A 101 -6.56 3.29 5.40
N LEU A 102 -6.11 3.56 4.16
CA LEU A 102 -4.79 4.16 3.90
C LEU A 102 -4.70 5.63 4.31
N GLU A 103 -5.78 6.41 4.17
CA GLU A 103 -5.79 7.79 4.64
C GLU A 103 -5.61 7.84 6.17
N GLY A 104 -6.28 6.95 6.90
CA GLY A 104 -6.12 6.84 8.35
C GLY A 104 -4.71 6.43 8.77
N LEU A 105 -4.05 5.53 8.04
CA LEU A 105 -2.66 5.15 8.28
C LEU A 105 -1.71 6.36 8.10
N ILE A 106 -1.88 7.11 7.01
CA ILE A 106 -1.07 8.29 6.72
C ILE A 106 -1.27 9.33 7.82
N GLU A 107 -2.51 9.66 8.17
CA GLU A 107 -2.80 10.59 9.27
C GLU A 107 -2.16 10.14 10.57
N ALA A 108 -2.28 8.85 10.92
CA ALA A 108 -1.66 8.29 12.13
C ALA A 108 -0.13 8.40 12.11
N ALA A 109 0.50 8.25 10.95
CA ALA A 109 1.94 8.46 10.79
C ALA A 109 2.32 9.93 11.01
N TRP A 110 1.57 10.87 10.43
CA TRP A 110 1.80 12.30 10.56
C TRP A 110 1.59 12.84 11.99
N LEU A 111 0.72 12.20 12.77
CA LEU A 111 0.45 12.57 14.17
C LEU A 111 1.49 12.01 15.17
N ARG A 112 2.45 11.19 14.73
CA ARG A 112 3.48 10.67 15.62
C ARG A 112 4.46 11.76 16.03
N ARG A 113 4.85 11.77 17.31
CA ARG A 113 5.90 12.67 17.83
C ARG A 113 7.22 12.49 17.08
N LEU A 114 7.62 11.23 16.89
CA LEU A 114 8.69 10.84 15.96
C LEU A 114 8.01 10.38 14.68
N ARG A 115 7.85 11.30 13.73
CA ARG A 115 7.13 11.05 12.48
C ARG A 115 7.97 10.14 11.57
N PRO A 116 7.47 8.96 11.16
CA PRO A 116 8.17 8.15 10.17
C PRO A 116 8.13 8.81 8.79
N LEU A 117 9.04 8.39 7.92
CA LEU A 117 8.94 8.70 6.50
C LEU A 117 7.70 8.01 5.92
N VAL A 118 6.93 8.72 5.10
CA VAL A 118 5.78 8.18 4.37
C VAL A 118 6.14 8.10 2.89
N LEU A 119 6.26 6.89 2.37
CA LEU A 119 6.80 6.58 1.06
C LEU A 119 5.74 5.91 0.19
N CYS A 120 5.74 6.22 -1.11
CA CYS A 120 4.95 5.50 -2.11
C CYS A 120 5.86 4.65 -2.99
N SER A 121 5.59 3.35 -3.11
CA SER A 121 6.20 2.48 -4.11
C SER A 121 5.37 2.52 -5.40
N LEU A 122 5.95 3.02 -6.49
CA LEU A 122 5.31 3.18 -7.79
C LEU A 122 5.93 2.25 -8.81
N ARG A 123 5.10 1.72 -9.72
CA ARG A 123 5.55 0.83 -10.77
C ARG A 123 5.96 1.60 -12.02
N ASP A 124 6.86 0.99 -12.77
CA ASP A 124 7.32 1.32 -14.11
C ASP A 124 6.24 1.79 -15.07
N ILE A 125 5.04 1.23 -14.97
CA ILE A 125 3.89 1.64 -15.79
C ILE A 125 2.80 2.17 -14.86
N VAL A 126 2.59 3.48 -14.91
CA VAL A 126 1.42 4.11 -14.30
C VAL A 126 0.34 4.16 -15.36
N VAL A 127 -0.77 3.47 -15.12
CA VAL A 127 -1.91 3.62 -16.03
C VAL A 127 -2.54 4.98 -15.78
N ALA A 128 -2.42 5.87 -16.76
CA ALA A 128 -3.06 7.17 -16.74
C ALA A 128 -4.56 7.01 -16.42
N PRO A 129 -5.08 7.71 -15.40
CA PRO A 129 -6.50 7.63 -15.10
C PRO A 129 -7.32 8.25 -16.22
N SER A 130 -8.45 7.63 -16.56
CA SER A 130 -9.38 8.15 -17.58
C SER A 130 -10.07 9.47 -17.18
N ASP A 131 -10.08 9.81 -15.88
CA ASP A 131 -10.59 11.09 -15.37
C ASP A 131 -9.48 12.16 -15.39
N PRO A 132 -9.62 13.25 -16.18
CA PRO A 132 -8.59 14.27 -16.35
C PRO A 132 -8.28 15.06 -15.07
N ARG A 133 -9.15 15.03 -14.04
CA ARG A 133 -8.90 15.70 -12.75
C ARG A 133 -7.96 14.91 -11.85
N ARG A 134 -7.87 13.60 -12.07
CA ARG A 134 -7.21 12.66 -11.17
C ARG A 134 -5.69 12.85 -11.06
N PRO A 135 -4.96 13.18 -12.13
CA PRO A 135 -3.54 13.51 -11.99
C PRO A 135 -3.29 14.66 -11.01
N GLY A 136 -4.11 15.72 -11.07
CA GLY A 136 -4.03 16.86 -10.15
C GLY A 136 -4.24 16.46 -8.68
N GLU A 137 -5.29 15.67 -8.40
CA GLU A 137 -5.56 15.14 -7.05
C GLU A 137 -4.41 14.28 -6.51
N ILE A 138 -3.80 13.45 -7.38
CA ILE A 138 -2.67 12.60 -7.02
C ILE A 138 -1.46 13.47 -6.65
N VAL A 139 -1.12 14.45 -7.48
CA VAL A 139 0.01 15.36 -7.24
C VAL A 139 -0.18 16.16 -5.97
N GLU A 140 -1.36 16.73 -5.75
CA GLU A 140 -1.67 17.47 -4.52
C GLU A 140 -1.49 16.59 -3.28
N ARG A 141 -1.98 15.35 -3.35
CA ARG A 141 -1.89 14.39 -2.25
C ARG A 141 -0.46 13.96 -1.97
N VAL A 142 0.33 13.67 -3.01
CA VAL A 142 1.75 13.33 -2.87
C VAL A 142 2.48 14.50 -2.19
N ARG A 143 2.32 15.72 -2.69
CA ARG A 143 2.94 16.92 -2.12
C ARG A 143 2.54 17.18 -0.68
N LYS A 144 1.31 16.84 -0.31
CA LYS A 144 0.79 17.06 1.04
C LYS A 144 1.25 16.02 2.05
N TRP A 145 1.34 14.75 1.66
CA TRP A 145 1.37 13.64 2.61
C TRP A 145 2.52 12.64 2.46
N PHE A 146 3.26 12.68 1.36
CA PHE A 146 4.35 11.74 1.08
C PHE A 146 5.69 12.46 1.08
N ASP A 147 6.69 11.87 1.73
CA ASP A 147 8.07 12.37 1.71
C ASP A 147 8.75 12.00 0.38
N PHE A 148 8.55 10.77 -0.11
CA PHE A 148 9.14 10.31 -1.37
C PHE A 148 8.22 9.38 -2.17
N VAL A 149 8.44 9.37 -3.48
CA VAL A 149 7.86 8.39 -4.42
C VAL A 149 9.02 7.58 -5.01
N LEU A 150 9.05 6.29 -4.72
CA LEU A 150 10.04 5.34 -5.25
C LEU A 150 9.51 4.79 -6.56
N VAL A 151 10.14 5.15 -7.67
CA VAL A 151 9.73 4.72 -9.01
C VAL A 151 10.56 3.51 -9.43
N HIS A 152 9.90 2.36 -9.55
CA HIS A 152 10.54 1.10 -9.90
C HIS A 152 10.40 0.85 -11.40
N GLY A 153 11.20 1.58 -12.20
CA GLY A 153 11.30 1.45 -13.65
C GLY A 153 12.70 1.82 -14.14
N ASP A 154 13.02 1.36 -15.34
CA ASP A 154 14.26 1.75 -16.02
C ASP A 154 13.96 2.95 -16.93
N PRO A 155 14.51 4.14 -16.67
CA PRO A 155 14.28 5.32 -17.48
C PRO A 155 14.75 5.16 -18.93
N ALA A 156 15.69 4.24 -19.20
CA ALA A 156 16.14 3.91 -20.55
C ALA A 156 15.17 2.97 -21.29
N PHE A 157 14.24 2.33 -20.59
CA PHE A 157 13.22 1.44 -21.16
C PHE A 157 11.86 2.14 -21.28
N ILE A 158 11.29 2.58 -20.14
CA ILE A 158 10.07 3.38 -20.08
C ILE A 158 10.28 4.47 -19.02
N PRO A 159 10.49 5.74 -19.43
CA PRO A 159 10.58 6.84 -18.49
C PRO A 159 9.21 7.12 -17.84
N LEU A 160 9.21 7.63 -16.61
CA LEU A 160 7.96 7.97 -15.92
C LEU A 160 7.14 8.99 -16.70
N GLU A 161 7.82 9.88 -17.41
CA GLU A 161 7.26 10.92 -18.28
C GLU A 161 6.47 10.33 -19.47
N ALA A 162 6.64 9.05 -19.78
CA ALA A 162 5.89 8.34 -20.81
C ALA A 162 4.63 7.62 -20.29
N SER A 163 4.33 7.73 -18.99
CA SER A 163 3.13 7.15 -18.35
C SER A 163 1.97 8.13 -18.19
#